data_AF-A0A9X2G9T7-F1
#
_entry.id   AF-A0A9X2G9T7-F1
#
_cell.length_a   1.000
_cell.length_b   1.000
_cell.length_c   1.000
_cell.angle_alpha   90.00
_cell.angle_beta   90.00
_cell.angle_gamma   90.00
#
_symmetry.space_group_name_H-M   'P 1'
#
loop_
_entity.id
_entity.type
_entity.pdbx_description
1 polymer ?
#
loop_
_entity_poly.entity_id
_entity_poly.type
_entity_poly.pdbx_seq_one_letter_code
_entity_poly.pdbx_strand_id
1 'polypeptide(L)'
;MRLSTTARAAASCAVTAIALTTLSAPSAVADTGPSHGGSVVEIQTHADKCFDVAGISAEDGAPIIQFGCDEEVHQRFNIRRLADGSVTIQTFNGKCLDVRHGSADDGAPIVQFRCHLGANQRFRFAPASRGRVEIRTFAGKCLDVREGSLNDGAPIVQFQCHRGANQRFLLVSEPWFGM
;
A
#
# COMPACT_ATOMS: atom_id res chain seq x y z
N MET A 1 -60.31 -79.10 4.59
CA MET A 1 -60.39 -77.63 4.62
C MET A 1 -58.94 -77.13 4.68
N ARG A 2 -58.21 -76.97 3.56
CA ARG A 2 -58.31 -75.93 2.51
C ARG A 2 -58.32 -74.50 3.07
N LEU A 3 -57.47 -73.67 2.44
CA LEU A 3 -57.23 -72.20 2.53
C LEU A 3 -55.77 -71.93 3.00
N SER A 4 -54.82 -71.54 2.13
CA SER A 4 -54.56 -70.18 1.56
C SER A 4 -54.18 -69.16 2.65
N THR A 5 -53.19 -68.27 2.55
CA THR A 5 -52.30 -67.78 1.47
C THR A 5 -51.06 -67.13 2.17
N THR A 6 -49.97 -66.64 1.59
CA THR A 6 -49.66 -66.13 0.23
C THR A 6 -48.15 -66.29 -0.07
N ALA A 7 -47.73 -66.18 -1.32
CA ALA A 7 -46.32 -66.01 -1.69
C ALA A 7 -45.96 -64.53 -1.91
N ARG A 8 -44.67 -64.17 -1.77
CA ARG A 8 -44.06 -63.05 -2.53
C ARG A 8 -42.61 -63.39 -2.86
N ALA A 9 -42.24 -63.18 -4.12
CA ALA A 9 -40.98 -63.62 -4.69
C ALA A 9 -39.81 -62.71 -4.29
N ALA A 10 -38.63 -63.31 -4.05
CA ALA A 10 -37.38 -62.58 -3.96
C ALA A 10 -36.82 -62.38 -5.37
N ALA A 11 -36.86 -61.14 -5.87
CA ALA A 11 -36.20 -60.77 -7.11
C ALA A 11 -34.71 -60.49 -6.83
N SER A 12 -33.83 -61.26 -7.46
CA SER A 12 -32.38 -61.06 -7.36
C SER A 12 -31.96 -59.85 -8.20
N CYS A 13 -31.52 -58.77 -7.57
CA CYS A 13 -30.87 -57.65 -8.26
C CYS A 13 -29.37 -57.89 -8.32
N ALA A 14 -28.85 -58.17 -9.52
CA ALA A 14 -27.42 -58.17 -9.77
C ALA A 14 -26.86 -56.75 -9.57
N VAL A 15 -25.87 -56.60 -8.69
CA VAL A 15 -25.19 -55.32 -8.47
C VAL A 15 -24.09 -55.15 -9.52
N THR A 16 -24.40 -54.44 -10.59
CA THR A 16 -23.38 -53.95 -11.54
C THR A 16 -22.59 -52.82 -10.89
N ALA A 17 -21.26 -52.99 -10.79
CA ALA A 17 -20.37 -51.93 -10.31
C ALA A 17 -20.31 -50.79 -11.35
N ILE A 18 -20.92 -49.65 -11.01
CA ILE A 18 -20.80 -48.42 -11.81
C ILE A 18 -19.45 -47.78 -11.48
N ALA A 19 -18.60 -47.63 -12.50
CA ALA A 19 -17.31 -46.95 -12.34
C ALA A 19 -17.53 -45.47 -12.01
N LEU A 20 -16.99 -45.03 -10.86
CA LEU A 20 -17.12 -43.65 -10.39
C LEU A 20 -16.18 -42.74 -11.17
N THR A 21 -16.67 -42.09 -12.22
CA THR A 21 -15.93 -41.01 -12.90
C THR A 21 -16.02 -39.75 -12.05
N THR A 22 -14.91 -39.37 -11.41
CA THR A 22 -14.83 -38.11 -10.67
C THR A 22 -14.82 -36.95 -11.66
N LEU A 23 -15.99 -36.35 -11.88
CA LEU A 23 -16.11 -35.08 -12.57
C LEU A 23 -15.49 -33.99 -11.68
N SER A 24 -14.23 -33.65 -11.92
CA SER A 24 -13.58 -32.52 -11.30
C SER A 24 -14.27 -31.24 -11.75
N ALA A 25 -15.07 -30.65 -10.86
CA ALA A 25 -15.57 -29.29 -11.06
C ALA A 25 -14.36 -28.35 -11.28
N PRO A 26 -14.42 -27.41 -12.24
CA PRO A 26 -13.40 -26.38 -12.33
C PRO A 26 -13.40 -25.62 -11.00
N SER A 27 -12.21 -25.49 -10.39
CA SER A 27 -12.07 -24.76 -9.13
C SER A 27 -12.67 -23.37 -9.29
N ALA A 28 -13.66 -23.04 -8.45
CA ALA A 28 -14.16 -21.68 -8.38
C ALA A 28 -12.99 -20.77 -8.00
N VAL A 29 -12.57 -19.92 -8.94
CA VAL A 29 -11.53 -18.93 -8.69
C VAL A 29 -12.07 -18.00 -7.61
N ALA A 30 -11.41 -17.97 -6.46
CA ALA A 30 -11.78 -17.10 -5.35
C ALA A 30 -11.38 -15.65 -5.66
N ASP A 31 -12.10 -15.01 -6.59
CA ASP A 31 -12.07 -13.57 -6.74
C ASP A 31 -12.59 -12.95 -5.43
N THR A 32 -11.68 -12.35 -4.67
CA THR A 32 -11.94 -11.80 -3.33
C THR A 32 -11.75 -10.30 -3.31
N GLY A 33 -12.45 -9.63 -4.24
CA GLY A 33 -12.75 -8.21 -4.18
C GLY A 33 -11.76 -7.33 -4.93
N PRO A 34 -12.09 -6.03 -5.09
CA PRO A 34 -11.24 -5.09 -5.83
C PRO A 34 -9.88 -5.03 -5.15
N SER A 35 -8.85 -5.41 -5.89
CA SER A 35 -7.46 -5.27 -5.48
C SER A 35 -7.21 -3.80 -5.15
N HIS A 36 -7.06 -3.49 -3.86
CA HIS A 36 -6.51 -2.23 -3.39
C HIS A 36 -4.99 -2.24 -3.60
N GLY A 37 -4.60 -2.53 -4.85
CA GLY A 37 -3.23 -2.70 -5.30
C GLY A 37 -2.51 -1.39 -5.10
N GLY A 38 -1.60 -1.39 -4.13
CA GLY A 38 -0.76 -0.23 -3.92
C GLY A 38 0.28 -0.14 -5.01
N SER A 39 0.59 1.08 -5.44
CA SER A 39 1.65 1.34 -6.41
C SER A 39 2.96 1.53 -5.66
N VAL A 40 3.97 0.73 -5.99
CA VAL A 40 5.35 1.01 -5.57
C VAL A 40 5.90 2.11 -6.46
N VAL A 41 6.40 3.18 -5.85
CA VAL A 41 6.94 4.36 -6.53
C VAL A 41 8.18 4.89 -5.80
N GLU A 42 9.05 5.57 -6.53
CA GLU A 42 9.91 6.59 -5.94
C GLU A 42 9.11 7.90 -5.80
N ILE A 43 9.46 8.71 -4.78
CA ILE A 43 8.87 10.03 -4.57
C ILE A 43 9.98 11.08 -4.73
N GLN A 44 10.08 11.66 -5.93
CA GLN A 44 11.13 12.62 -6.28
C GLN A 44 10.78 14.05 -5.86
N THR A 45 11.74 14.75 -5.25
CA THR A 45 11.61 16.12 -4.72
C THR A 45 11.85 17.18 -5.81
N HIS A 46 11.98 18.45 -5.42
CA HIS A 46 12.37 19.55 -6.31
C HIS A 46 13.88 19.61 -6.59
N ALA A 47 14.68 18.85 -5.85
CA ALA A 47 16.13 18.81 -5.96
C ALA A 47 16.62 17.63 -6.84
N ASP A 48 15.70 17.00 -7.59
CA ASP A 48 15.91 15.77 -8.35
C ASP A 48 16.53 14.64 -7.49
N LYS A 49 16.00 14.54 -6.27
CA LYS A 49 16.35 13.59 -5.20
C LYS A 49 15.14 12.80 -4.76
N CYS A 50 15.34 11.63 -4.17
CA CYS A 50 14.27 10.72 -3.78
C CYS A 50 13.98 10.83 -2.27
N PHE A 51 12.73 10.56 -1.87
CA PHE A 51 12.44 10.25 -0.47
C PHE A 51 13.23 9.00 -0.06
N ASP A 52 13.72 8.99 1.17
CA ASP A 52 14.67 8.00 1.64
C ASP A 52 14.44 7.72 3.14
N VAL A 53 14.44 6.43 3.53
CA VAL A 53 14.45 6.04 4.94
C VAL A 53 15.88 6.12 5.48
N ALA A 54 16.16 7.20 6.22
CA ALA A 54 17.51 7.57 6.61
C ALA A 54 18.31 6.41 7.22
N GLY A 55 19.45 6.09 6.59
CA GLY A 55 20.37 5.04 7.04
C GLY A 55 19.84 3.62 6.90
N ILE A 56 18.85 3.39 6.01
CA ILE A 56 18.22 2.08 5.75
C ILE A 56 17.63 1.48 7.05
N SER A 57 17.22 2.34 7.97
CA SER A 57 16.83 1.91 9.32
C SER A 57 15.55 1.07 9.31
N ALA A 58 15.49 0.06 10.18
CA ALA A 58 14.27 -0.68 10.49
C ALA A 58 13.49 -0.08 11.68
N GLU A 59 14.05 0.92 12.36
CA GLU A 59 13.52 1.42 13.64
C GLU A 59 12.33 2.37 13.49
N ASP A 60 11.44 2.34 14.50
CA ASP A 60 10.36 3.30 14.63
C ASP A 60 10.93 4.70 14.93
N GLY A 61 10.47 5.72 14.21
CA GLY A 61 10.94 7.10 14.36
C GLY A 61 12.16 7.46 13.50
N ALA A 62 12.68 6.55 12.66
CA ALA A 62 13.68 6.90 11.67
C ALA A 62 13.10 7.94 10.68
N PRO A 63 13.78 9.08 10.44
CA PRO A 63 13.24 10.16 9.63
C PRO A 63 13.20 9.78 8.15
N ILE A 64 12.21 10.32 7.45
CA ILE A 64 12.25 10.38 5.98
C ILE A 64 13.04 11.63 5.59
N ILE A 65 14.06 11.45 4.79
CA ILE A 65 14.92 12.51 4.24
C ILE A 65 14.75 12.56 2.72
N GLN A 66 15.36 13.55 2.07
CA GLN A 66 15.75 13.41 0.68
C GLN A 66 17.20 12.92 0.58
N PHE A 67 17.48 12.05 -0.39
CA PHE A 67 18.82 11.61 -0.75
C PHE A 67 18.92 11.46 -2.28
N GLY A 68 20.15 11.35 -2.82
CA GLY A 68 20.34 11.00 -4.23
C GLY A 68 19.58 9.73 -4.60
N CYS A 69 18.83 9.77 -5.71
CA CYS A 69 18.08 8.60 -6.18
C CYS A 69 19.06 7.49 -6.60
N ASP A 70 18.89 6.29 -6.05
CA ASP A 70 19.74 5.12 -6.34
C ASP A 70 18.94 3.84 -6.67
N GLU A 71 17.62 3.96 -6.85
CA GLU A 71 16.67 2.87 -7.12
C GLU A 71 16.64 1.78 -6.03
N GLU A 72 17.31 1.97 -4.88
CA GLU A 72 17.38 0.96 -3.83
C GLU A 72 16.07 0.84 -3.04
N VAL A 73 15.89 -0.29 -2.35
CA VAL A 73 14.63 -0.61 -1.67
C VAL A 73 14.18 0.48 -0.70
N HIS A 74 15.10 1.16 -0.02
CA HIS A 74 14.83 2.18 0.99
C HIS A 74 14.29 3.52 0.44
N GLN A 75 14.25 3.67 -0.89
CA GLN A 75 13.64 4.80 -1.60
C GLN A 75 12.33 4.42 -2.32
N ARG A 76 11.94 3.15 -2.25
CA ARG A 76 10.70 2.61 -2.84
C ARG A 76 9.56 2.62 -1.82
N PHE A 77 8.47 3.31 -2.16
CA PHE A 77 7.30 3.46 -1.29
C PHE A 77 6.04 2.87 -1.89
N ASN A 78 5.33 2.05 -1.13
CA ASN A 78 4.06 1.46 -1.52
C ASN A 78 2.89 2.36 -1.12
N ILE A 79 2.28 3.05 -2.08
CA ILE A 79 1.12 3.91 -1.88
C ILE A 79 -0.17 3.07 -1.94
N ARG A 80 -0.85 2.91 -0.80
CA ARG A 80 -2.12 2.17 -0.70
C ARG A 80 -3.28 3.10 -0.43
N ARG A 81 -4.33 3.00 -1.25
CA ARG A 81 -5.58 3.74 -1.07
C ARG A 81 -6.44 3.10 0.02
N LEU A 82 -7.08 3.93 0.84
CA LEU A 82 -8.05 3.56 1.85
C LEU A 82 -9.48 3.90 1.39
N ALA A 83 -10.48 3.28 2.00
CA ALA A 83 -11.89 3.45 1.64
C ALA A 83 -12.44 4.89 1.85
N ASP A 84 -11.76 5.71 2.68
CA ASP A 84 -12.10 7.13 2.92
C ASP A 84 -11.45 8.10 1.90
N GLY A 85 -10.81 7.55 0.85
CA GLY A 85 -10.09 8.31 -0.18
C GLY A 85 -8.73 8.87 0.26
N SER A 86 -8.29 8.63 1.51
CA SER A 86 -6.91 8.88 1.92
C SER A 86 -5.99 7.74 1.48
N VAL A 87 -4.68 7.92 1.67
CA VAL A 87 -3.67 6.88 1.45
C VAL A 87 -2.87 6.62 2.72
N THR A 88 -2.32 5.41 2.84
CA THR A 88 -1.07 5.18 3.57
C THR A 88 0.07 5.09 2.56
N ILE A 89 1.22 5.64 2.91
CA ILE A 89 2.46 5.46 2.15
C ILE A 89 3.35 4.56 3.01
N GLN A 90 3.66 3.36 2.52
CA GLN A 90 4.45 2.37 3.27
C GLN A 90 5.90 2.32 2.77
N THR A 91 6.85 2.17 3.68
CA THR A 91 8.28 1.99 3.40
C THR A 91 8.61 0.53 3.06
N PHE A 92 9.84 0.28 2.59
CA PHE A 92 10.35 -1.05 2.23
C PHE A 92 10.20 -2.13 3.31
N ASN A 93 10.23 -1.76 4.58
CA ASN A 93 10.10 -2.67 5.72
C ASN A 93 8.64 -2.82 6.23
N GLY A 94 7.67 -2.29 5.47
CA GLY A 94 6.24 -2.40 5.76
C GLY A 94 5.71 -1.38 6.79
N LYS A 95 6.55 -0.49 7.31
CA LYS A 95 6.13 0.63 8.16
C LYS A 95 5.46 1.72 7.34
N CYS A 96 4.74 2.62 8.00
CA CYS A 96 4.02 3.73 7.37
C CYS A 96 4.77 5.04 7.59
N LEU A 97 4.71 5.98 6.64
CA LEU A 97 5.03 7.38 6.93
C LEU A 97 4.06 7.90 8.01
N ASP A 98 4.60 8.62 8.98
CA ASP A 98 3.92 9.07 10.19
C ASP A 98 4.37 10.51 10.50
N VAL A 99 3.42 11.44 10.66
CA VAL A 99 3.72 12.78 11.19
C VAL A 99 4.05 12.62 12.67
N ARG A 100 5.32 12.80 13.04
CA ARG A 100 5.85 12.37 14.34
C ARG A 100 5.02 12.91 15.52
N HIS A 101 4.65 12.00 16.42
CA HIS A 101 3.78 12.25 17.58
C HIS A 101 2.37 12.80 17.27
N GLY A 102 1.95 12.81 16.00
CA GLY A 102 0.69 13.45 15.59
C GLY A 102 0.68 14.96 15.84
N SER A 103 1.83 15.63 15.82
CA SER A 103 1.91 17.09 15.93
C SER A 103 1.22 17.76 14.73
N ALA A 104 0.58 18.90 14.98
CA ALA A 104 0.03 19.79 13.94
C ALA A 104 0.98 20.96 13.62
N ASP A 105 2.16 21.00 14.22
CA ASP A 105 3.10 22.13 14.14
C ASP A 105 3.87 22.15 12.81
N ASP A 106 4.35 23.32 12.45
CA ASP A 106 5.23 23.50 11.29
C ASP A 106 6.63 22.95 11.60
N GLY A 107 7.21 22.24 10.65
CA GLY A 107 8.51 21.57 10.83
C GLY A 107 8.44 20.24 11.59
N ALA A 108 7.25 19.75 11.96
CA ALA A 108 7.11 18.41 12.52
C ALA A 108 7.62 17.36 11.51
N PRO A 109 8.60 16.51 11.86
CA PRO A 109 9.24 15.62 10.90
C PRO A 109 8.31 14.47 10.52
N ILE A 110 8.46 14.00 9.28
CA ILE A 110 7.89 12.74 8.86
C ILE A 110 8.89 11.64 9.16
N VAL A 111 8.42 10.58 9.80
CA VAL A 111 9.21 9.42 10.17
C VAL A 111 8.54 8.15 9.63
N GLN A 112 9.25 7.04 9.56
CA GLN A 112 8.58 5.74 9.50
C GLN A 112 8.12 5.34 10.90
N PHE A 113 6.97 4.68 10.99
CA PHE A 113 6.47 4.09 12.23
C PHE A 113 5.61 2.88 11.93
N ARG A 114 5.50 1.93 12.86
CA ARG A 114 4.55 0.80 12.75
C ARG A 114 3.16 1.29 12.31
N CYS A 115 2.59 0.64 11.29
CA CYS A 115 1.29 1.05 10.75
C CYS A 115 0.18 0.80 11.79
N HIS A 116 -0.43 1.87 12.28
CA HIS A 116 -1.61 1.88 13.16
C HIS A 116 -2.84 2.51 12.50
N LEU A 117 -2.67 3.09 11.29
CA LEU A 117 -3.74 3.69 10.48
C LEU A 117 -4.47 4.88 11.15
N GLY A 118 -3.87 5.47 12.18
CA GLY A 118 -4.31 6.73 12.77
C GLY A 118 -4.18 7.91 11.81
N ALA A 119 -4.76 9.05 12.17
CA ALA A 119 -4.84 10.22 11.29
C ALA A 119 -3.46 10.69 10.80
N ASN A 120 -2.45 10.68 11.66
CA ASN A 120 -1.06 11.04 11.36
C ASN A 120 -0.33 10.10 10.38
N GLN A 121 -0.94 8.98 9.97
CA GLN A 121 -0.44 8.09 8.91
C GLN A 121 -1.30 8.12 7.63
N ARG A 122 -2.31 9.00 7.57
CA ARG A 122 -3.21 9.14 6.42
C ARG A 122 -2.93 10.42 5.66
N PHE A 123 -2.69 10.30 4.35
CA PHE A 123 -2.32 11.42 3.49
C PHE A 123 -3.31 11.65 2.33
N ARG A 124 -3.49 12.94 2.01
CA ARG A 124 -4.16 13.55 0.85
C ARG A 124 -3.26 13.77 -0.36
N PHE A 125 -3.32 13.00 -1.45
CA PHE A 125 -2.70 13.46 -2.71
C PHE A 125 -3.56 14.56 -3.36
N ALA A 126 -2.95 15.70 -3.70
CA ALA A 126 -3.57 16.79 -4.44
C ALA A 126 -2.75 17.11 -5.71
N PRO A 127 -3.37 17.26 -6.90
CA PRO A 127 -2.65 17.61 -8.12
C PRO A 127 -1.96 18.97 -8.03
N ALA A 128 -0.73 19.06 -8.55
CA ALA A 128 0.00 20.30 -8.77
C ALA A 128 0.41 20.42 -10.25
N SER A 129 1.02 21.55 -10.65
CA SER A 129 1.40 21.74 -12.07
C SER A 129 2.57 20.83 -12.49
N ARG A 130 2.70 20.59 -13.81
CA ARG A 130 3.73 19.75 -14.43
C ARG A 130 3.77 18.29 -13.92
N GLY A 131 2.61 17.68 -13.71
CA GLY A 131 2.49 16.26 -13.31
C GLY A 131 2.93 15.94 -11.87
N ARG A 132 3.31 16.95 -11.08
CA ARG A 132 3.67 16.80 -9.67
C ARG A 132 2.44 16.80 -8.76
N VAL A 133 2.60 16.34 -7.52
CA VAL A 133 1.55 16.28 -6.49
C VAL A 133 2.01 16.98 -5.20
N GLU A 134 1.06 17.58 -4.48
CA GLU A 134 1.22 17.90 -3.06
C GLU A 134 0.72 16.70 -2.22
N ILE A 135 1.43 16.39 -1.14
CA ILE A 135 1.04 15.33 -0.19
C ILE A 135 0.57 16.01 1.10
N ARG A 136 -0.72 15.93 1.42
CA ARG A 136 -1.36 16.65 2.52
C ARG A 136 -1.52 15.78 3.76
N THR A 137 -1.17 16.30 4.92
CA THR A 137 -1.31 15.61 6.21
C THR A 137 -2.71 15.80 6.81
N PHE A 138 -3.01 15.07 7.89
CA PHE A 138 -4.23 15.24 8.68
C PHE A 138 -4.43 16.67 9.21
N ALA A 139 -3.34 17.42 9.44
CA ALA A 139 -3.37 18.81 9.92
C ALA A 139 -3.68 19.83 8.82
N GLY A 140 -3.99 19.39 7.59
CA GLY A 140 -4.22 20.26 6.43
C GLY A 140 -2.94 20.84 5.82
N LYS A 141 -1.78 20.50 6.38
CA LYS A 141 -0.42 20.89 5.96
C LYS A 141 0.08 20.02 4.81
N CYS A 142 1.15 20.46 4.16
CA CYS A 142 1.79 19.75 3.05
C CYS A 142 3.11 19.15 3.51
N LEU A 143 3.50 18.01 2.92
CA LEU A 143 4.88 17.52 3.02
C LEU A 143 5.81 18.51 2.30
N ASP A 144 6.98 18.72 2.90
CA ASP A 144 7.89 19.80 2.57
C ASP A 144 9.35 19.31 2.76
N VAL A 145 10.20 19.48 1.74
CA VAL A 145 11.65 19.37 1.94
C VAL A 145 12.11 20.60 2.71
N ARG A 146 12.49 20.42 3.98
CA ARG A 146 12.74 21.53 4.91
C ARG A 146 13.63 22.62 4.30
N GLU A 147 13.15 23.86 4.40
CA GLU A 147 13.81 25.09 3.90
C GLU A 147 14.08 25.10 2.39
N GLY A 148 13.47 24.18 1.62
CA GLY A 148 13.73 24.02 0.19
C GLY A 148 15.14 23.54 -0.13
N SER A 149 15.82 22.90 0.83
CA SER A 149 17.20 22.42 0.68
C SER A 149 17.40 21.54 -0.56
N LEU A 150 18.59 21.64 -1.16
CA LEU A 150 19.06 20.77 -2.26
C LEU A 150 20.03 19.67 -1.75
N ASN A 151 20.38 19.71 -0.47
CA ASN A 151 21.38 18.82 0.12
C ASN A 151 20.76 17.48 0.52
N ASP A 152 21.59 16.43 0.52
CA ASP A 152 21.24 15.12 1.07
C ASP A 152 21.05 15.20 2.58
N GLY A 153 20.19 14.33 3.12
CA GLY A 153 19.85 14.34 4.55
C GLY A 153 18.92 15.47 4.99
N ALA A 154 18.45 16.32 4.06
CA ALA A 154 17.41 17.29 4.38
C ALA A 154 16.10 16.54 4.72
N PRO A 155 15.51 16.76 5.91
CA PRO A 155 14.34 15.99 6.34
C PRO A 155 13.08 16.44 5.59
N ILE A 156 12.21 15.47 5.33
CA ILE A 156 10.83 15.72 4.97
C ILE A 156 10.07 16.07 6.25
N VAL A 157 9.41 17.22 6.25
CA VAL A 157 8.59 17.72 7.36
C VAL A 157 7.17 17.98 6.86
N GLN A 158 6.23 18.25 7.75
CA GLN A 158 5.02 18.99 7.36
C GLN A 158 5.23 20.50 7.51
N PHE A 159 4.66 21.29 6.61
CA PHE A 159 4.64 22.75 6.70
C PHE A 159 3.35 23.32 6.08
N GLN A 160 3.04 24.58 6.34
CA GLN A 160 1.91 25.27 5.70
C GLN A 160 2.01 25.16 4.17
N CYS A 161 0.92 24.75 3.52
CA CYS A 161 0.89 24.62 2.06
C CYS A 161 1.04 25.98 1.38
N HIS A 162 2.21 26.26 0.81
CA HIS A 162 2.54 27.50 0.09
C HIS A 162 2.80 27.28 -1.41
N ARG A 163 2.58 26.05 -1.93
CA ARG A 163 2.72 25.66 -3.35
C ARG A 163 4.15 25.80 -3.92
N GLY A 164 5.15 25.95 -3.05
CA GLY A 164 6.56 26.02 -3.41
C GLY A 164 7.03 24.71 -4.07
N ALA A 165 8.16 24.76 -4.76
CA ALA A 165 8.69 23.57 -5.44
C ALA A 165 8.96 22.41 -4.46
N ASN A 166 9.48 22.75 -3.28
CA ASN A 166 9.78 21.84 -2.17
C ASN A 166 8.57 21.14 -1.52
N GLN A 167 7.34 21.48 -1.93
CA GLN A 167 6.10 20.80 -1.51
C GLN A 167 5.47 19.97 -2.64
N ARG A 168 6.15 19.84 -3.78
CA ARG A 168 5.58 19.30 -5.02
C ARG A 168 6.45 18.17 -5.56
N PHE A 169 5.99 16.96 -5.35
CA PHE A 169 6.74 15.73 -5.62
C PHE A 169 6.33 15.12 -6.95
N LEU A 170 7.27 14.47 -7.65
CA LEU A 170 6.96 13.62 -8.79
C LEU A 170 6.86 12.18 -8.28
N LEU A 171 5.78 11.48 -8.61
CA LEU A 171 5.66 10.05 -8.34
C LEU A 171 6.18 9.31 -9.56
N VAL A 172 7.32 8.64 -9.43
CA VAL A 172 7.89 7.80 -10.49
C VAL A 172 7.50 6.37 -10.16
N SER A 173 6.54 5.83 -10.92
CA SER A 173 6.28 4.40 -10.89
C SER A 173 7.46 3.67 -11.50
N GLU A 174 8.02 2.70 -10.77
CA GLU A 174 8.93 1.71 -11.30
C GLU A 174 8.40 1.20 -12.65
N PRO A 175 9.13 1.36 -13.77
CA PRO A 175 8.79 0.65 -14.98
C PRO A 175 8.85 -0.84 -14.68
N TRP A 176 7.88 -1.61 -15.19
CA TRP A 176 7.81 -3.05 -15.00
C TRP A 176 8.95 -3.74 -15.79
N PHE A 177 10.18 -3.69 -15.28
CA PHE A 177 11.34 -4.40 -15.82
C PHE A 177 11.27 -5.89 -15.45
N GLY A 178 10.28 -6.55 -16.04
CA GLY A 178 10.15 -8.00 -16.17
C GLY A 178 10.43 -8.44 -17.60
N MET A 179 11.68 -8.29 -18.04
CA MET A 179 12.30 -9.02 -19.15
C MET A 179 13.73 -9.41 -18.73
#